data_AF-C0D5Y1-F1
#
_entry.id   AF-C0D5Y1-F1
#
_cell.length_a   1.000
_cell.length_b   1.000
_cell.length_c   1.000
_cell.angle_alpha   90.00
_cell.angle_beta   90.00
_cell.angle_gamma   90.00
#
_symmetry.space_group_name_H-M   'P 1'
#
loop_
_entity.id
_entity.type
_entity.pdbx_description
1 polymer ?
#
loop_
_entity_poly.entity_id
_entity_poly.type
_entity_poly.pdbx_seq_one_letter_code
_entity_poly.pdbx_strand_id
1 'polypeptide(L)'
;MVPMMKKMKFGRRMAAWISGILIGTACLTGCAHGGGTPLSQSSFLLDTFVTVTIYGSRHIFPQKNQDILQGSMDLCKSYEDLLSTTRDTSEIYQINHREPGTRSMTVSEDTARVIERGLEYGRMSGGAFDITVEPLSSLWDFKSND
;
A
#
# COMPACT_ATOMS: atom_id res chain seq x y z
N MET A 1 -6.37 -62.84 37.97
CA MET A 1 -5.83 -62.03 39.09
C MET A 1 -5.58 -60.62 38.55
N VAL A 2 -6.53 -59.70 38.70
CA VAL A 2 -6.42 -58.33 38.16
C VAL A 2 -5.95 -57.40 39.29
N PRO A 3 -4.83 -56.66 39.13
CA PRO A 3 -4.37 -55.78 40.18
C PRO A 3 -5.26 -54.53 40.24
N MET A 4 -5.79 -54.27 41.43
CA MET A 4 -6.65 -53.13 41.74
C MET A 4 -5.82 -51.83 41.75
N MET A 5 -6.09 -50.93 40.80
CA MET A 5 -5.50 -49.59 40.76
C MET A 5 -5.93 -48.77 41.99
N LYS A 6 -4.95 -48.28 42.76
CA LYS A 6 -5.17 -47.35 43.88
C LYS A 6 -5.71 -46.03 43.34
N LYS A 7 -6.96 -45.69 43.67
CA LYS A 7 -7.54 -44.37 43.39
C LYS A 7 -6.77 -43.30 44.19
N MET A 8 -6.10 -42.38 43.49
CA MET A 8 -5.45 -41.22 44.11
C MET A 8 -6.51 -40.32 44.74
N LYS A 9 -6.42 -40.08 46.05
CA LYS A 9 -7.29 -39.15 46.76
C LYS A 9 -6.78 -37.73 46.58
N PHE A 10 -7.38 -36.99 45.65
CA PHE A 10 -7.07 -35.59 45.41
C PHE A 10 -7.53 -34.75 46.60
N GLY A 11 -6.59 -34.32 47.45
CA GLY A 11 -6.90 -33.59 48.68
C GLY A 11 -7.38 -32.16 48.41
N ARG A 12 -8.32 -31.65 49.22
CA ARG A 12 -8.82 -30.26 49.17
C ARG A 12 -7.71 -29.20 49.16
N ARG A 13 -6.56 -29.52 49.76
CA ARG A 13 -5.34 -28.68 49.74
C ARG A 13 -4.73 -28.63 48.33
N MET A 14 -4.58 -29.77 47.65
CA MET A 14 -4.11 -29.84 46.25
C MET A 14 -5.06 -29.09 45.29
N ALA A 15 -6.38 -29.20 45.50
CA ALA A 15 -7.37 -28.45 44.74
C ALA A 15 -7.19 -26.93 44.92
N ALA A 16 -6.96 -26.48 46.16
CA ALA A 16 -6.72 -25.07 46.46
C ALA A 16 -5.40 -24.55 45.85
N TRP A 17 -4.34 -25.36 45.82
CA TRP A 17 -3.09 -25.00 45.13
C TRP A 17 -3.28 -24.87 43.62
N ILE A 18 -4.02 -25.79 43.00
CA ILE A 18 -4.30 -25.75 41.55
C ILE A 18 -5.20 -24.57 41.20
N SER A 19 -6.21 -24.27 42.01
CA SER A 19 -7.04 -23.06 41.85
C SER A 19 -6.24 -21.78 42.04
N GLY A 20 -5.32 -21.73 43.01
CA GLY A 20 -4.44 -20.58 43.21
C GLY A 20 -3.49 -20.33 42.03
N ILE A 21 -2.95 -21.38 41.43
CA ILE A 21 -2.08 -21.29 40.24
C ILE A 21 -2.88 -20.82 39.01
N LEU A 22 -4.10 -21.35 38.81
CA LEU A 22 -5.00 -20.94 37.71
C LEU A 22 -5.44 -19.47 37.81
N ILE A 23 -5.68 -18.98 39.03
CA ILE A 23 -6.04 -17.57 39.26
C ILE A 23 -4.81 -16.66 39.08
N GLY A 24 -3.62 -17.11 39.52
CA GLY A 24 -2.37 -16.37 39.35
C GLY A 24 -1.95 -16.19 37.89
N THR A 25 -2.17 -17.20 37.04
CA THR A 25 -1.89 -17.08 35.59
C THR A 25 -2.91 -16.23 34.84
N ALA A 26 -4.16 -16.15 35.30
CA ALA A 26 -5.17 -15.27 34.73
C ALA A 26 -4.84 -13.77 34.93
N CYS A 27 -4.03 -13.42 35.93
CA CYS A 27 -3.59 -12.05 36.21
C CYS A 27 -2.36 -11.60 35.39
N LEU A 28 -1.80 -12.45 34.53
CA LEU A 28 -0.64 -12.12 33.67
C LEU A 28 -1.04 -11.62 32.27
N THR A 29 -2.31 -11.34 31.99
CA THR A 29 -2.71 -10.66 30.75
C THR A 29 -2.28 -9.19 30.81
N GLY A 30 -1.00 -8.94 30.56
CA GLY A 30 -0.48 -7.59 30.37
C GLY A 30 -1.19 -6.93 29.19
N CYS A 31 -1.84 -5.80 29.44
CA CYS A 31 -2.38 -4.94 28.40
C CYS A 31 -1.22 -4.43 27.54
N ALA A 32 -1.06 -4.98 26.33
CA ALA A 32 -0.18 -4.42 25.31
C ALA A 32 -0.68 -3.00 24.99
N HIS A 33 -0.06 -2.00 25.63
CA HIS A 33 -0.42 -0.60 25.50
C HIS A 33 0.01 -0.06 24.12
N GLY A 34 -0.98 0.22 23.28
CA GLY A 34 -1.15 1.56 22.71
C GLY A 34 -0.33 1.96 21.47
N GLY A 35 0.42 1.05 20.86
CA GLY A 35 1.09 1.30 19.58
C GLY A 35 1.09 0.06 18.72
N GLY A 36 -0.07 -0.31 18.16
CA GLY A 36 -0.18 -1.48 17.29
C GLY A 36 0.90 -1.46 16.20
N THR A 37 1.56 -2.60 15.98
CA THR A 37 2.59 -2.72 14.93
C THR A 37 2.02 -2.17 13.61
N PRO A 38 2.74 -1.29 12.89
CA PRO A 38 2.21 -0.66 11.68
C PRO A 38 1.93 -1.69 10.59
N LEU A 39 0.88 -1.43 9.80
CA LEU A 39 0.51 -2.22 8.64
C LEU A 39 1.14 -1.62 7.38
N SER A 40 2.04 -2.38 6.76
CA SER A 40 2.74 -1.97 5.55
C SER A 40 2.51 -2.97 4.42
N GLN A 41 2.42 -2.46 3.20
CA GLN A 41 2.52 -3.23 1.97
C GLN A 41 3.46 -2.48 1.03
N SER A 42 4.22 -3.23 0.25
CA SER A 42 5.10 -2.70 -0.78
C SER A 42 4.84 -3.44 -2.09
N SER A 43 4.88 -2.70 -3.21
CA SER A 43 4.76 -3.28 -4.55
C SER A 43 5.58 -2.45 -5.55
N PHE A 44 6.02 -3.08 -6.63
CA PHE A 44 6.58 -2.35 -7.76
C PHE A 44 5.44 -1.79 -8.61
N LEU A 45 5.29 -0.47 -8.64
CA LEU A 45 4.21 0.29 -9.28
C LEU A 45 4.78 1.64 -9.74
N LEU A 46 4.26 2.22 -10.83
CA LEU A 46 4.75 3.53 -11.32
C LEU A 46 6.27 3.52 -11.60
N ASP A 47 6.77 2.40 -12.11
CA ASP A 47 8.20 2.11 -12.36
C ASP A 47 9.11 2.28 -11.12
N THR A 48 8.56 2.13 -9.91
CA THR A 48 9.32 2.24 -8.67
C THR A 48 8.75 1.36 -7.55
N PHE A 49 9.44 1.29 -6.42
CA PHE A 49 8.91 0.63 -5.21
C PHE A 49 8.02 1.59 -4.43
N VAL A 50 6.72 1.35 -4.47
CA VAL A 50 5.73 2.06 -3.66
C VAL A 50 5.51 1.31 -2.36
N THR A 51 5.60 2.02 -1.23
CA THR A 51 5.31 1.47 0.11
C THR A 51 4.26 2.34 0.80
N VAL A 52 3.17 1.72 1.24
CA VAL A 52 2.12 2.37 2.03
C VAL A 52 2.14 1.79 3.43
N THR A 53 2.18 2.66 4.44
CA THR A 53 2.21 2.25 5.85
C THR A 53 1.12 2.96 6.65
N ILE A 54 0.31 2.19 7.36
CA ILE A 54 -0.76 2.67 8.24
C ILE A 54 -0.34 2.46 9.71
N TYR A 55 -0.36 3.53 10.49
CA TYR A 55 -0.04 3.54 11.92
C TYR A 55 -1.29 3.63 12.78
N GLY A 56 -1.24 3.06 14.00
CA GLY A 56 -2.18 3.37 15.09
C GLY A 56 -3.58 2.75 15.04
N SER A 57 -4.01 2.15 13.92
CA SER A 57 -5.38 1.63 13.77
C SER A 57 -5.48 0.11 13.59
N ARG A 58 -4.35 -0.62 13.47
CA ARG A 58 -4.33 -2.03 13.06
C ARG A 58 -5.29 -2.90 13.87
N HIS A 59 -5.24 -2.79 15.20
CA HIS A 59 -6.05 -3.63 16.10
C HIS A 59 -7.50 -3.12 16.26
N ILE A 60 -7.78 -1.88 15.88
CA ILE A 60 -9.10 -1.25 16.03
C ILE A 60 -9.99 -1.58 14.83
N PHE A 61 -9.43 -1.51 13.61
CA PHE A 61 -10.18 -1.75 12.37
C PHE A 61 -9.38 -2.61 11.39
N PRO A 62 -9.12 -3.89 11.70
CA PRO A 62 -8.19 -4.73 10.93
C PRO A 62 -8.58 -4.84 9.45
N GLN A 63 -9.86 -5.13 9.16
CA GLN A 63 -10.33 -5.26 7.77
C GLN A 63 -10.28 -3.92 7.02
N LYS A 64 -10.81 -2.85 7.63
CA LYS A 64 -10.82 -1.52 7.00
C LYS A 64 -9.40 -1.05 6.66
N ASN A 65 -8.42 -1.31 7.52
CA ASN A 65 -7.04 -0.95 7.22
C ASN A 65 -6.49 -1.75 6.04
N GLN A 66 -6.80 -3.05 5.96
CA GLN A 66 -6.42 -3.87 4.81
C GLN A 66 -7.06 -3.35 3.51
N ASP A 67 -8.34 -2.96 3.56
CA ASP A 67 -9.06 -2.41 2.42
C ASP A 67 -8.46 -1.07 1.96
N ILE A 68 -8.12 -0.17 2.90
CA ILE A 68 -7.44 1.10 2.60
C ILE A 68 -6.08 0.84 1.96
N LEU A 69 -5.32 -0.12 2.49
CA LEU A 69 -3.99 -0.43 2.00
C LEU A 69 -4.05 -1.00 0.58
N GLN A 70 -4.95 -1.95 0.35
CA GLN A 70 -5.21 -2.50 -0.97
C GLN A 70 -5.70 -1.42 -1.95
N GLY A 71 -6.67 -0.60 -1.53
CA GLY A 71 -7.18 0.51 -2.34
C GLY A 71 -6.12 1.55 -2.70
N SER A 72 -5.16 1.81 -1.81
CA SER A 72 -4.02 2.70 -2.10
C SER A 72 -3.12 2.12 -3.21
N MET A 73 -2.85 0.81 -3.16
CA MET A 73 -2.07 0.14 -4.19
C MET A 73 -2.82 0.07 -5.52
N ASP A 74 -4.14 -0.15 -5.49
CA ASP A 74 -4.96 -0.19 -6.69
C ASP A 74 -5.11 1.20 -7.33
N LEU A 75 -5.11 2.26 -6.54
CA LEU A 75 -5.06 3.63 -7.06
C LEU A 75 -3.75 3.88 -7.81
N CYS A 76 -2.60 3.48 -7.26
CA CYS A 76 -1.31 3.56 -7.97
C CYS A 76 -1.33 2.79 -9.29
N LYS A 77 -1.94 1.59 -9.33
CA LYS A 77 -2.11 0.85 -10.59
C LYS A 77 -2.98 1.60 -11.59
N SER A 78 -4.10 2.17 -11.14
CA SER A 78 -4.98 2.94 -12.04
C SER A 78 -4.28 4.16 -12.64
N TYR A 79 -3.39 4.81 -11.87
CA TYR A 79 -2.60 5.91 -12.40
C TYR A 79 -1.57 5.45 -13.43
N GLU A 80 -0.93 4.30 -13.23
CA GLU A 80 -0.08 3.69 -14.26
C GLU A 80 -0.88 3.40 -15.55
N ASP A 81 -2.10 2.88 -15.41
CA ASP A 81 -2.95 2.58 -16.55
C ASP A 81 -3.42 3.82 -17.32
N LEU A 82 -3.51 4.99 -16.68
CA LEU A 82 -3.90 6.25 -17.33
C LEU A 82 -2.71 7.06 -17.85
N LEU A 83 -1.63 7.13 -17.06
CA LEU A 83 -0.61 8.18 -17.18
C LEU A 83 0.75 7.68 -17.71
N SER A 84 0.92 6.37 -17.90
CA SER A 84 2.18 5.83 -18.40
C SER A 84 2.53 6.38 -19.77
N THR A 85 3.82 6.61 -20.03
CA THR A 85 4.30 7.02 -21.36
C THR A 85 4.63 5.83 -22.26
N THR A 86 4.66 4.61 -21.71
CA THR A 86 5.13 3.40 -22.39
C THR A 86 4.07 2.30 -22.49
N ARG A 87 2.97 2.37 -21.72
CA ARG A 87 1.84 1.45 -21.83
C ARG A 87 0.89 1.92 -22.92
N ASP A 88 0.73 1.12 -23.97
CA ASP A 88 -0.09 1.45 -25.14
C ASP A 88 -1.58 1.69 -24.83
N THR A 89 -2.09 1.06 -23.77
CA THR A 89 -3.46 1.25 -23.29
C THR A 89 -3.69 2.58 -22.56
N SER A 90 -2.64 3.30 -22.20
CA SER A 90 -2.75 4.53 -21.42
C SER A 90 -3.11 5.75 -22.26
N GLU A 91 -3.81 6.71 -21.65
CA GLU A 91 -4.26 7.92 -22.35
C GLU A 91 -3.07 8.80 -22.74
N ILE A 92 -2.03 8.88 -21.91
CA ILE A 92 -0.81 9.64 -22.23
C ILE A 92 -0.06 9.01 -23.41
N TYR A 93 0.09 7.69 -23.44
CA TYR A 93 0.67 7.01 -24.61
C TYR A 93 -0.13 7.31 -25.88
N GLN A 94 -1.46 7.19 -25.83
CA GLN A 94 -2.33 7.45 -26.97
C GLN A 94 -2.24 8.90 -27.44
N ILE A 95 -2.12 9.87 -26.52
CA ILE A 95 -1.85 11.26 -26.87
C ILE A 95 -0.52 11.37 -27.61
N ASN A 96 0.56 10.77 -27.10
CA ASN A 96 1.89 10.86 -27.70
C ASN A 96 1.96 10.19 -29.09
N HIS A 97 1.16 9.16 -29.31
CA HIS A 97 1.12 8.36 -30.56
C HIS A 97 -0.10 8.66 -31.44
N ARG A 98 -0.75 9.82 -31.24
CA ARG A 98 -1.91 10.24 -32.03
C ARG A 98 -1.57 10.43 -33.51
N GLU A 99 -2.57 10.24 -34.37
CA GLU A 99 -2.42 10.44 -35.82
C GLU A 99 -1.92 11.85 -36.16
N PRO A 100 -1.00 12.00 -37.13
CA PRO A 100 -0.50 13.31 -37.57
C PRO A 100 -1.63 14.28 -37.93
N GLY A 101 -1.56 15.50 -37.40
CA GLY A 101 -2.59 16.52 -37.61
C GLY A 101 -3.76 16.48 -36.61
N THR A 102 -3.82 15.49 -35.72
CA THR A 102 -4.80 15.46 -34.61
C THR A 102 -4.57 16.62 -33.65
N ARG A 103 -5.57 17.49 -33.50
CA ARG A 103 -5.50 18.71 -32.65
C ARG A 103 -6.29 18.61 -31.34
N SER A 104 -7.10 17.57 -31.16
CA SER A 104 -7.94 17.36 -29.98
C SER A 104 -8.16 15.87 -29.74
N MET A 105 -8.14 15.47 -28.48
CA MET A 105 -8.47 14.12 -28.03
C MET A 105 -9.29 14.20 -26.75
N THR A 106 -10.21 13.27 -26.58
CA THR A 106 -10.96 13.11 -25.34
C THR A 106 -10.15 12.23 -24.40
N VAL A 107 -10.05 12.63 -23.13
CA VAL A 107 -9.42 11.88 -22.05
C VAL A 107 -10.31 11.88 -20.82
N SER A 108 -10.00 11.01 -19.86
CA SER A 108 -10.60 11.03 -18.53
C SER A 108 -10.39 12.38 -17.82
N GLU A 109 -11.29 12.69 -16.88
CA GLU A 109 -11.17 13.89 -16.05
C GLU A 109 -9.86 13.88 -15.25
N ASP A 110 -9.44 12.72 -14.76
CA ASP A 110 -8.21 12.55 -13.99
C ASP A 110 -6.98 12.93 -14.81
N THR A 111 -6.86 12.43 -16.04
CA THR A 111 -5.79 12.80 -16.97
C THR A 111 -5.84 14.29 -17.32
N ALA A 112 -7.03 14.83 -17.58
CA ALA A 112 -7.20 16.25 -17.87
C ALA A 112 -6.70 17.14 -16.71
N ARG A 113 -7.05 16.81 -15.46
CA ARG A 113 -6.59 17.55 -14.26
C ARG A 113 -5.08 17.50 -14.08
N VAL A 114 -4.46 16.34 -14.34
CA VAL A 114 -3.00 16.19 -14.23
C VAL A 114 -2.28 17.02 -15.31
N ILE A 115 -2.77 16.99 -16.55
CA ILE A 115 -2.23 17.81 -17.65
C ILE A 115 -2.38 19.30 -17.33
N GLU A 116 -3.57 19.74 -16.90
CA GLU A 116 -3.82 21.13 -16.53
C GLU A 116 -2.85 21.61 -15.43
N ARG A 117 -2.65 20.79 -14.40
CA ARG A 117 -1.70 21.10 -13.32
C ARG A 117 -0.26 21.16 -13.81
N GLY A 118 0.13 20.26 -14.72
CA GLY A 118 1.45 20.26 -15.32
C GLY A 118 1.71 21.54 -16.14
N LEU A 119 0.74 21.96 -16.95
CA LEU A 119 0.80 23.23 -17.70
C LEU A 119 0.84 24.45 -16.77
N GLU A 120 0.07 24.43 -15.68
CA GLU A 120 0.10 25.48 -14.67
C GLU A 120 1.50 25.63 -14.07
N TYR A 121 2.13 24.54 -13.65
CA TYR A 121 3.50 24.57 -13.12
C TYR A 121 4.53 24.97 -14.17
N GLY A 122 4.33 24.62 -15.44
CA GLY A 122 5.19 25.10 -16.51
C GLY A 122 5.14 26.63 -16.65
N ARG A 123 3.93 27.21 -16.59
CA ARG A 123 3.78 28.67 -16.58
C ARG A 123 4.39 29.31 -15.33
N MET A 124 4.13 28.77 -14.14
CA MET A 124 4.63 29.31 -12.88
C MET A 124 6.17 29.31 -12.80
N SER A 125 6.80 28.31 -13.39
CA SER A 125 8.25 28.15 -13.41
C SER A 125 8.94 28.89 -14.56
N GLY A 126 8.20 29.59 -15.43
CA GLY A 126 8.75 30.23 -16.62
C GLY A 126 9.32 29.23 -17.64
N GLY A 127 8.80 28.00 -17.67
CA GLY A 127 9.24 26.91 -18.55
C GLY A 127 10.33 26.01 -17.96
N ALA A 128 10.78 26.21 -16.72
CA ALA A 128 11.78 25.32 -16.10
C ALA A 128 11.22 23.92 -15.79
N PHE A 129 9.91 23.82 -15.56
CA PHE A 129 9.16 22.55 -15.54
C PHE A 129 8.38 22.43 -16.84
N ASP A 130 8.60 21.38 -17.63
CA ASP A 130 7.93 21.19 -18.91
C ASP A 130 7.52 19.71 -19.10
N ILE A 131 6.21 19.46 -19.13
CA ILE A 131 5.65 18.12 -19.31
C ILE A 131 5.74 17.63 -20.77
N THR A 132 6.21 18.47 -21.70
CA THR A 132 6.36 18.15 -23.13
C THR A 132 7.81 17.80 -23.51
N VAL A 133 8.67 17.53 -22.52
CA VAL A 133 10.10 17.26 -22.70
C VAL A 133 10.41 15.92 -23.41
N GLU A 134 9.41 15.07 -23.64
CA GLU A 134 9.58 13.70 -24.17
C GLU A 134 10.45 13.63 -25.45
N PRO A 135 10.25 14.45 -26.50
CA PRO A 135 11.08 14.42 -27.71
C PRO A 135 12.54 14.80 -27.45
N LEU A 136 12.81 15.67 -26.47
CA LEU A 136 14.19 15.97 -26.08
C LEU A 136 14.77 14.82 -25.27
N SER A 137 14.01 14.30 -24.30
CA SER A 137 14.46 13.21 -23.43
C SER A 137 14.78 11.92 -24.18
N SER A 138 14.09 11.64 -25.30
CA SER A 138 14.33 10.45 -26.12
C SER A 138 15.60 10.53 -26.98
N LEU A 139 16.11 11.75 -27.24
CA LEU A 139 17.40 11.96 -27.90
C LEU A 139 18.59 11.79 -26.95
N TRP A 140 18.36 11.97 -25.65
CA TRP A 140 19.37 11.79 -24.63
C TRP A 140 19.37 10.33 -24.15
N ASP A 141 20.51 9.65 -24.29
CA ASP A 141 20.67 8.29 -23.78
C ASP A 141 20.86 8.28 -22.26
N PHE A 142 19.77 8.43 -21.50
CA PHE A 142 19.79 8.27 -20.05
C PHE A 142 19.93 6.81 -19.60
N LYS A 143 20.09 5.86 -20.55
CA LYS A 143 20.22 4.42 -20.30
C LYS A 143 21.61 3.89 -20.66
N SER A 144 22.57 4.74 -21.05
CA SER A 144 23.94 4.31 -21.28
C SER A 144 24.56 3.89 -19.94
N ASN A 145 24.77 2.59 -19.79
CA ASN A 145 25.68 2.06 -18.78
C ASN A 145 27.11 2.45 -19.18
N ASP A 146 27.65 3.47 -18.52
CA ASP A 146 29.09 3.54 -18.25
C ASP A 146 29.42 2.66 -17.02
#